data_AF-A0A7Y5SJV1-F1
#
_entry.id   AF-A0A7Y5SJV1-F1
#
_cell.length_a   1.000
_cell.length_b   1.000
_cell.length_c   1.000
_cell.angle_alpha   90.00
_cell.angle_beta   90.00
_cell.angle_gamma   90.00
#
_symmetry.space_group_name_H-M   'P 1'
#
loop_
_entity.id
_entity.type
_entity.pdbx_description
1 polymer ?
#
loop_
_entity_poly.entity_id
_entity_poly.type
_entity_poly.pdbx_seq_one_letter_code
_entity_poly.pdbx_strand_id
1 'polypeptide(L)'
;MILDRLPPQLRPLVQPIDTWFESRRLGLLFEARVETGKSLVGSMDLTSDLDRRPVARQLRHSLLAYMAGSKFDPAVEADAKAVRDLCRDSGSPSAASESVR
;
A
#
# COMPACT_ATOMS: atom_id res chain seq x y z
N MET A 1 -0.65 -4.88 2.74
CA MET A 1 -0.13 -5.58 1.54
C MET A 1 1.21 -6.22 1.88
N ILE A 2 1.52 -7.41 1.35
CA ILE A 2 2.86 -8.02 1.45
C ILE A 2 3.70 -7.49 0.28
N LEU A 3 4.85 -6.91 0.57
CA LEU A 3 5.68 -6.20 -0.41
C LEU A 3 6.83 -7.05 -0.97
N ASP A 4 6.89 -8.35 -0.67
CA ASP A 4 8.02 -9.22 -1.07
C ASP A 4 8.23 -9.33 -2.58
N ARG A 5 7.16 -9.13 -3.37
CA ARG A 5 7.20 -9.11 -4.84
C ARG A 5 7.59 -7.75 -5.44
N LEU A 6 7.83 -6.74 -4.61
CA LEU A 6 8.24 -5.39 -5.02
C LEU A 6 9.73 -5.16 -4.73
N PRO A 7 10.39 -4.20 -5.42
CA PRO A 7 11.82 -3.94 -5.26
C PRO A 7 12.24 -3.82 -3.79
N PRO A 8 13.37 -4.43 -3.37
CA PRO A 8 13.79 -4.44 -1.98
C PRO A 8 14.16 -3.06 -1.44
N GLN A 9 14.44 -2.08 -2.30
CA GLN A 9 14.72 -0.69 -1.94
C GLN A 9 13.44 0.11 -1.65
N LEU A 10 12.27 -0.35 -2.09
CA LEU A 10 11.00 0.32 -1.82
C LEU A 10 10.77 0.41 -0.31
N ARG A 11 10.42 1.60 0.21
CA ARG A 11 10.10 1.80 1.61
C ARG A 11 8.66 2.30 1.69
N PRO A 12 7.78 1.63 2.45
CA PRO A 12 6.43 2.13 2.64
C PRO A 12 6.45 3.45 3.43
N LEU A 13 5.59 4.38 3.04
CA LEU A 13 5.30 5.60 3.80
C LEU A 13 4.62 5.27 5.13
N VAL A 14 3.78 4.22 5.12
CA VAL A 14 3.13 3.70 6.32
C VAL A 14 3.28 2.17 6.36
N GLN A 15 3.95 1.68 7.40
CA GLN A 15 4.23 0.27 7.63
C GLN A 15 3.47 -0.23 8.87
N PRO A 16 2.52 -1.16 8.70
CA PRO A 16 1.99 -1.92 9.82
C PRO A 16 3.08 -2.79 10.46
N ILE A 17 3.01 -2.96 11.78
CA ILE A 17 3.81 -3.95 12.50
C ILE A 17 3.11 -5.31 12.30
N ASP A 18 3.88 -6.32 11.90
CA ASP A 18 3.37 -7.69 11.75
C ASP A 18 3.22 -8.38 13.12
N THR A 19 2.79 -9.64 13.12
CA THR A 19 2.72 -10.46 14.32
C THR A 19 4.12 -10.76 14.90
N TRP A 20 4.18 -11.15 16.17
CA TRP A 20 5.44 -11.33 16.90
C TRP A 20 6.30 -12.52 16.43
N PHE A 21 5.73 -13.45 15.64
CA PHE A 21 6.43 -14.65 15.14
C PHE A 21 6.65 -14.63 13.62
N GLU A 22 6.10 -13.64 12.91
CA GLU A 22 6.32 -13.45 11.47
C GLU A 22 6.83 -12.03 11.21
N SER A 23 7.88 -11.90 10.40
CA SER A 23 8.44 -10.60 10.04
C SER A 23 8.24 -10.33 8.55
N ARG A 24 6.99 -10.34 8.08
CA ARG A 24 6.71 -10.04 6.67
C ARG A 24 6.96 -8.56 6.41
N ARG A 25 7.42 -8.27 5.20
CA ARG A 25 7.57 -6.89 4.74
C ARG A 25 6.20 -6.33 4.37
N LEU A 26 5.53 -5.73 5.34
CA LEU A 26 4.20 -5.15 5.17
C LEU A 26 4.27 -3.69 4.68
N GLY A 27 3.25 -3.29 3.91
CA GLY A 27 3.00 -1.90 3.56
C GLY A 27 1.51 -1.60 3.52
N LEU A 28 1.13 -0.46 4.11
CA LEU A 28 -0.22 0.09 4.01
C LEU A 28 -0.31 1.16 2.92
N LEU A 29 0.76 1.96 2.78
CA LEU A 29 0.88 3.04 1.82
C LEU A 29 2.33 3.15 1.35
N PHE A 30 2.57 3.26 0.06
CA PHE A 30 3.90 3.48 -0.52
C PHE A 30 3.82 4.28 -1.82
N GLU A 31 4.98 4.77 -2.25
CA GLU A 31 5.15 5.44 -3.54
C GLU A 31 6.14 4.68 -4.43
N ALA A 32 5.92 4.74 -5.74
CA ALA A 32 6.79 4.12 -6.73
C ALA A 32 6.66 4.82 -8.09
N ARG A 33 7.69 4.71 -8.91
CA ARG A 33 7.58 4.95 -10.36
C ARG A 33 7.06 3.68 -10.99
N VAL A 34 6.06 3.79 -11.84
CA VAL A 34 5.50 2.67 -12.60
C VAL A 34 5.45 3.10 -14.04
N GLU A 35 6.24 2.45 -14.89
CA GLU A 35 6.44 2.85 -16.28
C GLU A 35 6.87 4.33 -16.37
N THR A 36 6.12 5.15 -17.11
CA THR A 36 6.40 6.59 -17.27
C THR A 36 5.79 7.46 -16.17
N GLY A 37 5.00 6.87 -15.26
CA GLY A 37 4.23 7.58 -14.24
C GLY A 37 4.79 7.48 -12.82
N LYS A 38 4.33 8.39 -11.96
CA LYS A 38 4.50 8.32 -10.50
C LYS A 38 3.20 7.83 -9.88
N SER A 39 3.29 6.89 -8.96
CA SER A 39 2.14 6.22 -8.36
C SER A 39 2.25 6.21 -6.84
N LEU A 40 1.12 6.48 -6.19
CA LEU A 40 0.92 6.29 -4.76
C LEU A 40 -0.08 5.14 -4.58
N VAL A 41 0.32 4.08 -3.89
CA VAL A 41 -0.46 2.86 -3.74
C VAL A 41 -0.76 2.64 -2.26
N GLY A 42 -2.03 2.46 -1.93
CA GLY A 42 -2.47 2.17 -0.57
C GLY A 42 -3.67 1.24 -0.54
N SER A 43 -3.81 0.47 0.55
CA SER A 43 -4.92 -0.48 0.73
C SER A 43 -6.02 0.01 1.67
N MET A 44 -5.93 1.25 2.12
CA MET A 44 -6.96 1.90 2.94
C MET A 44 -8.07 2.46 2.04
N ASP A 45 -9.32 2.24 2.42
CA ASP A 45 -10.44 2.88 1.75
C ASP A 45 -10.49 4.37 2.09
N LEU A 46 -10.11 5.18 1.10
CA LEU A 46 -10.12 6.64 1.13
C LEU A 46 -11.16 7.22 0.18
N THR A 47 -12.12 6.42 -0.30
CA THR A 47 -13.06 6.86 -1.35
C THR A 47 -14.52 6.75 -0.94
N SER A 48 -14.87 5.81 -0.07
CA SER A 48 -16.26 5.54 0.28
C SER A 48 -16.73 6.39 1.46
N ASP A 49 -17.95 6.93 1.34
CA ASP A 49 -18.68 7.63 2.43
C ASP A 49 -17.86 8.73 3.14
N LEU A 50 -17.17 9.56 2.35
CA LEU A 50 -16.24 10.56 2.87
C LEU A 50 -16.92 11.68 3.67
N ASP A 51 -18.22 11.92 3.48
CA ASP A 51 -18.98 12.90 4.25
C ASP A 51 -19.08 12.51 5.73
N ARG A 52 -19.21 11.20 5.99
CA ARG A 52 -19.35 10.63 7.34
C ARG A 52 -18.01 10.19 7.94
N ARG A 53 -16.92 10.17 7.15
CA ARG A 53 -15.58 9.73 7.56
C ARG A 53 -14.57 10.89 7.51
N PRO A 54 -14.60 11.84 8.47
CA PRO A 54 -13.76 13.04 8.44
C PRO A 54 -12.26 12.74 8.40
N VAL A 55 -11.80 11.66 9.05
CA VAL A 55 -10.39 11.23 9.03
C VAL A 55 -9.96 10.76 7.64
N ALA A 56 -10.76 9.91 6.99
CA ALA A 56 -10.46 9.43 5.64
C ALA A 56 -10.48 10.59 4.62
N ARG A 57 -11.45 11.50 4.78
CA ARG A 57 -11.57 12.71 3.96
C ARG A 57 -10.34 13.62 4.09
N GLN A 58 -9.89 13.87 5.32
CA GLN A 58 -8.67 14.66 5.54
C GLN A 58 -7.46 13.95 4.93
N LEU A 59 -7.29 12.65 5.22
CA LEU A 59 -6.11 11.92 4.79
C LEU A 59 -6.00 11.90 3.26
N ARG A 60 -7.13 11.68 2.57
CA ARG A 60 -7.20 11.80 1.11
C ARG A 60 -6.76 13.19 0.64
N HIS A 61 -7.26 14.26 1.27
CA HIS A 61 -6.86 15.61 0.92
C HIS A 61 -5.34 15.83 1.08
N SER A 62 -4.75 15.39 2.20
CA SER A 62 -3.30 15.48 2.42
C SER A 62 -2.49 14.69 1.41
N LEU A 63 -2.91 13.47 1.06
CA LEU A 63 -2.21 12.66 0.06
C LEU A 63 -2.27 13.27 -1.33
N LEU A 64 -3.43 13.80 -1.74
CA LEU A 64 -3.57 14.49 -3.02
C LEU A 64 -2.74 15.78 -3.07
N ALA A 65 -2.73 16.55 -2.00
CA ALA A 65 -1.89 17.75 -1.89
C ALA A 65 -0.40 17.40 -1.94
N TYR A 66 0.01 16.29 -1.29
CA TYR A 66 1.37 15.77 -1.36
C TYR A 66 1.74 15.36 -2.80
N MET A 67 0.89 14.60 -3.48
CA MET A 67 1.10 14.16 -4.86
C MET A 67 1.18 15.32 -5.87
N ALA A 68 0.48 16.43 -5.60
CA ALA A 68 0.53 17.64 -6.42
C ALA A 68 1.79 18.49 -6.16
N GLY A 69 2.52 18.23 -5.07
CA GLY A 69 3.72 18.97 -4.69
C GLY A 69 5.00 18.41 -5.31
N SER A 70 6.07 19.22 -5.30
CA SER A 70 7.40 18.83 -5.77
C SER A 70 8.07 17.74 -4.93
N LYS A 71 7.59 17.51 -3.70
CA LYS A 71 8.09 16.46 -2.80
C LYS A 71 7.63 15.06 -3.17
N PHE A 72 6.65 14.93 -4.08
CA PHE A 72 6.26 13.64 -4.63
C PHE A 72 7.19 13.27 -5.79
N ASP A 73 8.33 12.69 -5.43
CA ASP A 73 9.37 12.27 -6.36
C ASP A 73 9.88 10.86 -6.02
N PRO A 74 9.06 9.83 -6.25
CA PRO A 74 9.47 8.46 -5.97
C PRO A 74 10.67 8.10 -6.85
N ALA A 75 11.71 7.55 -6.22
CA ALA A 75 12.93 7.12 -6.91
C ALA A 75 12.90 5.64 -7.31
N VAL A 76 12.08 4.83 -6.63
CA VAL A 76 12.06 3.38 -6.84
C VAL A 76 11.10 3.02 -7.96
N GLU A 77 11.61 2.36 -8.99
CA GLU A 77 10.81 1.83 -10.10
C GLU A 77 10.25 0.45 -9.75
N ALA A 78 8.94 0.28 -9.90
CA ALA A 78 8.23 -0.97 -9.66
C ALA A 78 7.56 -1.46 -10.96
N ASP A 79 7.63 -2.77 -11.19
CA ASP A 79 6.95 -3.40 -12.32
C ASP A 79 5.43 -3.23 -12.21
N ALA A 80 4.82 -2.72 -13.28
CA ALA A 80 3.38 -2.53 -13.37
C ALA A 80 2.61 -3.83 -13.17
N LYS A 81 3.15 -4.99 -13.58
CA LYS A 81 2.52 -6.28 -13.31
C LYS A 81 2.48 -6.57 -11.82
N ALA A 82 3.60 -6.40 -11.11
CA ALA A 82 3.67 -6.63 -9.67
C ALA A 82 2.70 -5.72 -8.89
N VAL A 83 2.57 -4.44 -9.27
CA VAL A 83 1.60 -3.52 -8.66
C VAL A 83 0.16 -3.94 -8.93
N ARG A 84 -0.17 -4.32 -10.17
CA ARG A 84 -1.53 -4.79 -10.51
C ARG A 84 -1.90 -6.08 -9.78
N ASP A 85 -0.93 -6.97 -9.59
CA ASP A 85 -1.16 -8.23 -8.87
C ASP A 85 -1.55 -7.94 -7.41
N LEU A 86 -0.99 -6.91 -6.77
CA LEU A 86 -1.40 -6.48 -5.42
C LEU A 86 -2.86 -5.99 -5.35
N CYS A 87 -3.37 -5.37 -6.41
CA CYS A 87 -4.75 -4.88 -6.46
C CYS A 87 -5.78 -5.99 -6.74
N ARG A 88 -5.35 -7.08 -7.37
CA ARG A 88 -6.20 -8.23 -7.69
C ARG A 88 -6.20 -9.30 -6.62
N ASP A 89 -5.15 -9.35 -5.79
CA ASP A 89 -5.02 -10.29 -4.68
C ASP A 89 -5.89 -9.84 -3.50
N SER A 90 -7.22 -9.83 -3.70
CA SER A 90 -8.21 -9.71 -2.62
C SER A 90 -8.35 -11.07 -1.95
N GLY A 91 -7.28 -11.52 -1.31
CA GLY A 91 -7.20 -12.65 -0.38
C GLY A 91 -8.01 -13.90 -0.73
N SER A 92 -7.36 -14.90 -1.32
CA SER A 92 -7.63 -16.27 -0.88
C SER A 92 -7.22 -16.35 0.60
N PRO A 93 -8.08 -16.78 1.54
CA PRO A 93 -7.65 -16.98 2.92
C PRO A 93 -6.47 -17.95 2.94
N SER A 94 -5.37 -17.52 3.55
CA SER A 94 -4.28 -18.43 3.91
C SER A 94 -4.88 -19.53 4.79
N ALA A 95 -4.77 -20.78 4.34
CA ALA A 95 -5.22 -21.98 5.04
C ALA A 95 -4.33 -22.28 6.26
N ALA A 96 -4.25 -21.33 7.18
CA ALA A 96 -3.50 -21.43 8.43
C ALA A 96 -4.42 -21.12 9.62
N SER A 97 -5.59 -21.78 9.65
CA SER A 97 -6.40 -21.91 10.87
C SER A 97 -7.13 -23.25 10.90
N GLU A 98 -6.41 -24.35 10.67
CA GLU A 98 -6.83 -25.68 11.11
C GLU A 98 -5.66 -26.30 11.88
N SER A 99 -5.67 -26.11 13.19
CA SER A 99 -5.33 -27.14 14.19
C SER A 99 -5.09 -26.46 15.55
N VAL A 100 -6.18 -26.16 16.25
CA VAL A 100 -6.20 -26.28 17.71
C VAL A 100 -7.45 -27.09 18.04
N ARG A 101 -7.26 -28.40 18.12
CA ARG A 101 -8.03 -29.28 19.01
C ARG A 101 -7.11 -29.66 20.15
#